data_AF-A0A6G0Z8J8-F1
#
_entry.id   AF-A0A6G0Z8J8-F1
#
_cell.length_a   1.000
_cell.length_b   1.000
_cell.length_c   1.000
_cell.angle_alpha   90.00
_cell.angle_beta   90.00
_cell.angle_gamma   90.00
#
_symmetry.space_group_name_H-M   'P 1'
#
loop_
_entity.id
_entity.type
_entity.pdbx_description
1 polymer ?
#
loop_
_entity_poly.entity_id
_entity_poly.type
_entity_poly.pdbx_seq_one_letter_code
_entity_poly.pdbx_strand_id
1 'polypeptide(L)'
;MMVKYKYHAHYFSFQIISNDKLYVKWDDSHESTYDLQWLLERNFNEGQERHENQQVKWTAESFSAIFRSFKYEDVIKRSDKTLLQWLETLAVYGISMIKRCGLEQDRVKELAGRVAFLKKTQYG
;
A
#
# COMPACT_ATOMS: atom_id res chain seq x y z
N MET A 1 -1.69 8.28 -27.58
CA MET A 1 -0.94 9.55 -27.59
C MET A 1 -0.22 9.66 -26.25
N MET A 2 1.05 9.25 -26.20
CA MET A 2 1.88 9.28 -24.98
C MET A 2 2.64 10.60 -24.92
N VAL A 3 2.41 11.38 -23.87
CA VAL A 3 3.15 12.62 -23.59
C VAL A 3 4.51 12.22 -23.01
N LYS A 4 5.57 12.31 -23.82
CA LYS A 4 6.96 12.15 -23.36
C LYS A 4 7.38 13.42 -22.62
N TYR A 5 7.40 13.39 -21.29
CA TYR A 5 8.09 14.41 -20.51
C TYR A 5 9.60 14.23 -20.70
N LYS A 6 10.24 15.23 -21.30
CA LYS A 6 11.68 15.24 -21.57
C LYS A 6 12.37 15.94 -20.39
N TYR A 7 12.72 15.18 -19.36
CA TYR A 7 13.53 15.69 -18.26
C TYR A 7 14.97 15.80 -18.73
N HIS A 8 15.47 17.03 -18.86
CA HIS A 8 16.87 17.33 -19.19
C HIS A 8 17.65 17.54 -17.90
N ALA A 9 17.90 16.46 -17.16
CA ALA A 9 18.91 16.45 -16.10
C ALA A 9 20.06 15.57 -16.57
N HIS A 10 21.20 16.18 -16.86
CA HIS A 10 22.41 15.47 -17.25
C HIS A 10 23.29 15.34 -16.00
N TYR A 11 23.66 14.12 -15.61
CA TYR A 11 24.61 13.94 -14.52
C TYR A 11 26.03 14.28 -15.02
N PHE A 12 26.83 14.91 -14.17
CA PHE A 12 28.21 15.29 -14.49
C PHE A 12 29.19 14.16 -14.16
N SER A 13 28.97 13.48 -13.02
CA SER A 13 29.76 12.32 -12.60
C SER A 13 29.03 11.54 -11.51
N PHE A 14 29.25 10.23 -11.42
CA PHE A 14 28.82 9.42 -10.29
C PHE A 14 29.99 8.60 -9.74
N GLN A 15 29.97 8.34 -8.43
CA GLN A 15 30.94 7.48 -7.77
C GLN A 15 30.23 6.58 -6.77
N ILE A 16 30.58 5.29 -6.76
CA ILE A 16 30.21 4.36 -5.70
C ILE A 16 31.25 4.52 -4.59
N ILE A 17 30.81 4.85 -3.38
CA ILE A 17 31.68 5.01 -2.21
C ILE A 17 31.38 3.87 -1.23
N SER A 18 32.38 3.47 -0.42
CA SER A 18 32.22 2.44 0.61
C SER A 18 31.04 2.78 1.54
N ASN A 19 30.31 1.74 1.97
CA ASN A 19 29.03 1.74 2.72
C ASN A 19 27.77 1.71 1.84
N ASP A 20 27.79 0.98 0.72
CA ASP A 20 26.62 0.67 -0.10
C ASP A 20 25.79 1.91 -0.50
N LYS A 21 26.47 2.98 -0.89
CA LYS A 21 25.84 4.23 -1.34
C LYS A 21 26.37 4.67 -2.69
N LEU A 22 25.46 5.14 -3.53
CA LEU A 22 25.74 5.81 -4.79
C LEU A 22 25.70 7.32 -4.56
N TYR A 23 26.79 8.00 -4.89
CA TYR A 23 26.86 9.45 -4.91
C TYR A 23 26.81 9.96 -6.35
N VAL A 24 25.93 10.92 -6.62
CA VAL A 24 25.72 11.52 -7.94
C VAL A 24 25.93 13.02 -7.83
N LYS A 25 26.82 13.56 -8.66
CA LYS A 25 27.01 14.99 -8.84
C LYS A 25 26.44 15.42 -10.19
N TRP A 26 25.54 16.38 -10.15
CA TRP A 26 24.81 16.90 -11.30
C TRP A 26 25.54 18.08 -11.93
N ASP A 27 25.17 18.42 -13.16
CA ASP A 27 25.77 19.51 -13.95
C ASP A 27 25.48 20.91 -13.37
N ASP A 28 24.39 21.06 -12.62
CA ASP A 28 24.03 22.26 -11.86
C ASP A 28 24.73 22.37 -10.49
N SER A 29 25.71 21.50 -10.22
CA SER A 29 26.39 21.36 -8.92
C SER A 29 25.53 20.80 -7.79
N HIS A 30 24.32 20.30 -8.07
CA HIS A 30 23.57 19.53 -7.08
C HIS A 30 24.29 18.20 -6.77
N GLU A 31 24.11 17.72 -5.55
CA GLU A 31 24.73 16.49 -5.07
C GLU A 31 23.65 15.63 -4.41
N SER A 32 23.58 14.36 -4.79
CA SER A 32 22.59 13.42 -4.29
C SER A 32 23.26 12.13 -3.84
N THR A 33 22.75 11.53 -2.77
CA THR A 33 23.22 10.24 -2.26
C THR A 33 22.05 9.27 -2.17
N TYR A 34 22.24 8.08 -2.73
CA TYR A 34 21.24 7.02 -2.74
C TYR A 34 21.81 5.78 -2.07
N ASP A 35 20.98 5.11 -1.27
CA ASP A 35 21.31 3.80 -0.73
C ASP A 35 21.18 2.73 -1.83
N LEU A 36 22.14 1.80 -1.92
CA LEU A 36 22.11 0.76 -2.95
C LEU A 36 20.90 -0.18 -2.77
N GLN A 37 20.49 -0.49 -1.54
CA GLN A 37 19.29 -1.30 -1.28
C GLN A 37 18.05 -0.59 -1.80
N TRP A 38 17.93 0.71 -1.55
CA TRP A 38 16.83 1.53 -2.06
C TRP A 38 16.76 1.52 -3.60
N LEU A 39 17.92 1.57 -4.27
CA LEU A 39 18.02 1.48 -5.73
C LEU A 39 17.66 0.09 -6.25
N LEU A 40 18.10 -0.97 -5.57
CA LEU A 40 17.78 -2.35 -5.93
C LEU A 40 16.28 -2.65 -5.82
N GLU A 41 15.62 -2.19 -4.76
CA GLU A 41 14.16 -2.30 -4.57
C GLU A 41 13.33 -1.53 -5.60
N ARG A 42 13.94 -0.56 -6.29
CA ARG A 42 13.28 0.35 -7.24
C ARG A 42 13.90 0.29 -8.63
N ASN A 43 14.59 -0.81 -8.92
CA ASN A 43 15.19 -0.99 -10.22
C ASN A 43 14.09 -1.08 -11.30
N PHE A 44 14.43 -0.72 -12.53
CA PHE A 44 13.49 -0.69 -13.65
C PHE A 44 13.43 -2.02 -14.43
N ASN A 45 13.99 -3.10 -13.90
CA ASN A 45 14.00 -4.38 -14.60
C ASN A 45 12.57 -4.94 -14.69
N GLU A 46 12.23 -5.49 -15.86
CA GLU A 46 10.95 -6.17 -16.06
C GLU A 46 10.82 -7.34 -15.08
N GLY A 47 9.72 -7.39 -14.33
CA GLY A 47 9.44 -8.46 -13.34
C GLY A 47 9.57 -8.05 -11.87
N GLN A 48 10.03 -6.84 -11.55
CA GLN A 48 9.77 -6.26 -10.23
C GLN A 48 8.31 -5.81 -10.19
N GLU A 49 7.43 -6.72 -9.77
CA GLU A 49 6.07 -6.34 -9.43
C GLU A 49 6.16 -5.22 -8.40
N ARG A 50 5.59 -4.06 -8.72
CA ARG A 50 5.18 -3.12 -7.69
C ARG A 50 4.40 -3.91 -6.66
N HIS A 51 4.49 -3.56 -5.38
CA HIS A 51 3.65 -4.11 -4.31
C HIS A 51 2.16 -3.74 -4.53
N GLU A 52 1.62 -4.12 -5.67
CA GLU A 52 0.21 -4.19 -5.96
C GLU A 52 -0.22 -5.50 -5.33
N ASN A 53 -1.09 -5.42 -4.32
CA ASN A 53 -1.66 -6.61 -3.71
C ASN A 53 -2.32 -7.43 -4.83
N GLN A 54 -1.73 -8.57 -5.17
CA GLN A 54 -2.28 -9.46 -6.18
C GLN A 54 -3.68 -9.91 -5.71
N GLN A 55 -4.70 -9.41 -6.40
CA GLN A 55 -6.08 -9.76 -6.08
C GLN A 55 -6.33 -11.21 -6.45
N VAL A 56 -6.83 -11.99 -5.49
CA VAL A 56 -7.19 -13.39 -5.71
C VAL A 56 -8.66 -13.47 -6.12
N LYS A 57 -8.90 -13.95 -7.33
CA LYS A 57 -10.25 -14.23 -7.83
C LYS A 57 -10.82 -15.46 -7.13
N TRP A 58 -12.11 -15.41 -6.84
CA TRP A 58 -12.84 -16.51 -6.21
C TRP A 58 -14.26 -16.63 -6.81
N THR A 59 -14.87 -17.77 -6.56
CA THR A 59 -16.21 -18.16 -7.01
C THR A 59 -17.05 -18.60 -5.82
N ALA A 60 -18.33 -18.92 -6.05
CA ALA A 60 -19.21 -19.43 -4.99
C ALA A 60 -18.63 -20.69 -4.32
N GLU A 61 -18.02 -21.58 -5.10
CA GLU A 61 -17.45 -22.85 -4.62
C GLU A 61 -16.22 -22.62 -3.71
N SER A 62 -15.44 -21.57 -3.98
CA SER A 62 -14.23 -21.24 -3.24
C SER A 62 -14.44 -20.21 -2.12
N PHE A 63 -15.65 -19.70 -1.97
CA PHE A 63 -15.96 -18.62 -1.02
C PHE A 63 -15.64 -19.00 0.43
N SER A 64 -15.94 -20.23 0.85
CA SER A 64 -15.67 -20.70 2.20
C SER A 64 -14.17 -20.69 2.54
N ALA A 65 -13.30 -20.92 1.55
CA ALA A 65 -11.86 -20.94 1.72
C ALA A 65 -11.27 -19.53 1.91
N ILE A 66 -11.88 -18.50 1.28
CA ILE A 66 -11.43 -17.10 1.37
C ILE A 66 -12.15 -16.30 2.44
N PHE A 67 -13.32 -16.74 2.89
CA PHE A 67 -14.13 -15.97 3.84
C PHE A 67 -13.39 -15.82 5.18
N ARG A 68 -13.21 -14.57 5.61
CA ARG A 68 -12.62 -14.22 6.91
C ARG A 68 -13.56 -13.33 7.68
N SER A 69 -13.60 -13.55 9.00
CA SER A 69 -14.36 -12.69 9.91
C SER A 69 -13.53 -12.24 11.09
N PHE A 70 -13.72 -10.98 11.49
CA PHE A 70 -13.00 -10.33 12.58
C PHE A 70 -13.99 -9.81 13.62
N LYS A 71 -13.59 -9.65 14.87
CA LYS A 71 -14.44 -9.03 15.91
C LYS A 71 -14.25 -7.52 15.88
N TYR A 72 -15.35 -6.78 15.97
CA TYR A 72 -15.35 -5.31 15.97
C TYR A 72 -14.34 -4.71 16.95
N GLU A 73 -14.42 -5.11 18.22
CA GLU A 73 -13.56 -4.59 19.29
C GLU A 73 -12.07 -4.85 19.05
N ASP A 74 -11.72 -5.97 18.40
CA ASP A 74 -10.33 -6.31 18.12
C ASP A 74 -9.75 -5.40 17.03
N VAL A 75 -10.58 -5.03 16.04
CA VAL A 75 -10.23 -4.13 14.93
C VAL A 75 -10.15 -2.67 15.39
N ILE A 76 -11.09 -2.22 16.23
CA ILE A 76 -11.15 -0.81 16.65
C ILE A 76 -10.13 -0.49 17.76
N LYS A 77 -10.05 -1.32 18.81
CA LYS A 77 -9.41 -0.91 20.08
C LYS A 77 -8.13 -1.66 20.44
N ARG A 78 -7.94 -2.90 19.98
CA ARG A 78 -7.01 -3.82 20.64
C ARG A 78 -5.74 -4.15 19.88
N SER A 79 -5.76 -4.16 18.54
CA SER A 79 -4.68 -4.81 17.79
C SER A 79 -4.51 -4.24 16.39
N ASP A 80 -3.42 -3.50 16.17
CA ASP A 80 -2.98 -3.10 14.83
C ASP A 80 -2.69 -4.32 13.94
N LYS A 81 -2.29 -5.45 14.54
CA LYS A 81 -2.14 -6.72 13.81
C LYS A 81 -3.47 -7.21 13.24
N THR A 82 -4.55 -7.12 14.01
CA THR A 82 -5.88 -7.56 13.56
C THR A 82 -6.46 -6.58 12.54
N LEU A 83 -6.22 -5.28 12.73
CA LEU A 83 -6.53 -4.26 11.73
C LEU A 83 -5.79 -4.53 10.41
N LEU A 84 -4.49 -4.79 10.46
CA LEU A 84 -3.68 -5.11 9.28
C LEU A 84 -4.23 -6.34 8.57
N GLN A 85 -4.48 -7.43 9.29
CA GLN A 85 -5.06 -8.66 8.71
C GLN A 85 -6.42 -8.42 8.04
N TRP A 86 -7.25 -7.56 8.63
CA TRP A 86 -8.53 -7.18 8.05
C TRP A 86 -8.36 -6.38 6.74
N LEU A 87 -7.45 -5.41 6.72
CA LEU A 87 -7.14 -4.61 5.52
C LEU A 87 -6.48 -5.44 4.42
N GLU A 88 -5.54 -6.32 4.76
CA GLU A 88 -4.91 -7.25 3.82
C GLU A 88 -5.95 -8.21 3.22
N THR A 89 -6.87 -8.74 4.03
CA THR A 89 -7.97 -9.57 3.54
C THR A 89 -8.82 -8.82 2.52
N LEU A 90 -9.17 -7.55 2.81
CA LEU A 90 -9.91 -6.72 1.86
C LEU A 90 -9.11 -6.42 0.59
N ALA A 91 -7.81 -6.15 0.72
CA ALA A 91 -6.96 -5.85 -0.44
C ALA A 91 -6.76 -7.06 -1.36
N VAL A 92 -6.63 -8.27 -0.81
CA VAL A 92 -6.39 -9.51 -1.56
C VAL A 92 -7.69 -10.11 -2.09
N TYR A 93 -8.74 -10.21 -1.28
CA TYR A 93 -9.96 -10.95 -1.62
C TYR A 93 -11.17 -10.05 -1.91
N GLY A 94 -11.09 -8.76 -1.60
CA GLY A 94 -12.19 -7.80 -1.82
C GLY A 94 -13.36 -7.91 -0.85
N ILE A 95 -13.35 -8.86 0.10
CA ILE A 95 -14.46 -9.08 1.03
C ILE A 95 -13.99 -9.60 2.40
N SER A 96 -14.67 -9.16 3.46
CA SER A 96 -14.51 -9.67 4.82
C SER A 96 -15.77 -9.36 5.65
N MET A 97 -15.89 -9.99 6.82
CA MET A 97 -17.02 -9.78 7.73
C MET A 97 -16.55 -9.25 9.09
N ILE A 98 -17.15 -8.15 9.56
CA ILE A 98 -17.00 -7.71 10.95
C ILE A 98 -18.16 -8.25 11.78
N LYS A 99 -17.85 -9.00 12.84
CA LYS A 99 -18.81 -9.60 13.77
C LYS A 99 -18.83 -8.89 15.11
N ARG A 100 -19.94 -9.04 15.82
CA ARG A 100 -20.14 -8.52 17.19
C ARG A 100 -19.94 -7.00 17.27
N CYS A 101 -20.47 -6.29 16.28
CA CYS A 101 -20.44 -4.83 16.18
C CYS A 101 -21.37 -4.13 17.18
N GLY A 102 -22.34 -4.87 17.74
CA GLY A 102 -23.46 -4.29 18.46
C GLY A 102 -24.53 -3.74 17.51
N LEU A 103 -25.55 -3.13 18.08
CA LEU A 103 -26.69 -2.53 17.35
C LEU A 103 -26.69 -1.00 17.47
N GLU A 104 -25.62 -0.41 18.00
CA GLU A 104 -25.52 1.03 18.19
C GLU A 104 -25.36 1.74 16.85
N GLN A 105 -25.81 3.00 16.81
CA GLN A 105 -25.60 3.86 15.66
C GLN A 105 -24.10 4.15 15.47
N ASP A 106 -23.74 4.57 14.26
CA ASP A 106 -22.40 5.07 13.90
C ASP A 106 -21.23 4.08 13.94
N ARG A 107 -21.46 2.78 14.21
CA ARG A 107 -20.41 1.75 14.15
C ARG A 107 -19.65 1.68 12.83
N VAL A 108 -20.35 1.90 11.72
CA VAL A 108 -19.73 1.97 10.38
C VAL A 108 -18.84 3.22 10.26
N LYS A 109 -19.24 4.35 10.87
CA LYS A 109 -18.44 5.57 10.89
C LYS A 109 -17.18 5.39 11.73
N GLU A 110 -17.28 4.72 12.87
CA GLU A 110 -16.13 4.36 13.71
C GLU A 110 -15.12 3.49 12.94
N LEU A 111 -15.58 2.43 12.26
CA LEU A 111 -14.73 1.58 11.41
C LEU A 111 -14.06 2.36 10.29
N ALA A 112 -14.82 3.17 9.57
CA ALA A 112 -14.28 3.97 8.48
C ALA A 112 -13.25 4.99 9.01
N GLY A 113 -13.55 5.67 10.12
CA GLY A 113 -12.67 6.63 10.78
C GLY A 113 -11.37 6.02 11.31
N ARG A 114 -11.35 4.71 11.58
CA ARG A 114 -10.14 3.99 12.02
C ARG A 114 -9.10 3.83 10.90
N VAL A 115 -9.55 3.81 9.65
CA VAL A 115 -8.71 3.54 8.47
C VAL A 115 -8.54 4.80 7.61
N ALA A 116 -9.62 5.54 7.39
CA ALA A 116 -9.68 6.70 6.51
C ALA A 116 -10.90 7.58 6.87
N PHE A 117 -11.63 8.05 5.87
CA PHE A 117 -12.84 8.86 6.01
C PHE A 117 -13.96 8.30 5.12
N LEU A 118 -15.21 8.45 5.55
CA LEU A 118 -16.36 8.12 4.70
C LEU A 118 -16.51 9.18 3.61
N LYS A 119 -16.67 8.74 2.37
CA LYS A 119 -17.06 9.62 1.27
C LYS A 119 -18.53 9.95 1.40
N LYS A 120 -18.84 11.22 1.71
CA LYS A 120 -20.21 11.73 1.75
C LYS A 120 -20.85 11.62 0.38
N THR A 121 -22.11 11.19 0.33
CA THR A 121 -22.90 11.11 -0.92
C THR A 121 -24.24 11.81 -0.75
N GLN A 122 -25.09 11.78 -1.78
CA GLN A 122 -26.46 12.31 -1.67
C GLN A 122 -27.33 11.53 -0.67
N TYR A 123 -26.94 10.30 -0.31
CA TYR A 123 -27.65 9.44 0.63
C TYR A 123 -27.26 9.66 2.10
N GLY A 124 -26.33 10.59 2.37
CA GLY A 124 -25.61 10.70 3.63
C GLY A 124 -24.19 10.20 3.45
#